data_AF-A0A969F1M6-F1
#
_entry.id   AF-A0A969F1M6-F1
#
_cell.length_a   1.000
_cell.length_b   1.000
_cell.length_c   1.000
_cell.angle_alpha   90.00
_cell.angle_beta   90.00
_cell.angle_gamma   90.00
#
_symmetry.space_group_name_H-M   'P 1'
#
loop_
_entity.id
_entity.type
_entity.pdbx_description
1 polymer ?
#
loop_
_entity_poly.entity_id
_entity_poly.type
_entity_poly.pdbx_seq_one_letter_code
_entity_poly.pdbx_strand_id
1 'polypeptide(L)'
;MSKKNGDGPRVQRREKWIELPGDYAGFQFKVWVNAPTKLWTMIGKLATDEAENSSEGMEGLKQIILEHNGWRDFDDNPYPPASETAFWEEIPTELAGCIIIATQTEMGKLPNSLAPKKRR
;
A
#
# COMPACT_ATOMS: atom_id res chain seq x y z
N MET A 1 -31.78 -6.00 27.78
CA MET A 1 -30.90 -5.86 26.60
C MET A 1 -29.65 -6.71 26.83
N SER A 2 -29.58 -7.90 26.24
CA SER A 2 -28.44 -8.81 26.40
C SER A 2 -27.21 -8.25 25.69
N LYS A 3 -26.12 -8.03 26.45
CA LYS A 3 -24.78 -7.85 25.88
C LYS A 3 -24.35 -9.19 25.28
N LYS A 4 -24.17 -9.26 23.96
CA LYS A 4 -23.50 -10.41 23.33
C LYS A 4 -22.05 -10.43 23.83
N ASN A 5 -21.67 -11.53 24.48
CA ASN A 5 -20.28 -11.85 24.81
C ASN A 5 -19.51 -12.09 23.50
N GLY A 6 -18.43 -11.32 23.24
CA GLY A 6 -17.49 -11.64 22.15
C GLY A 6 -16.75 -10.46 21.51
N ASP A 7 -17.32 -9.25 21.50
CA ASP A 7 -16.73 -8.18 20.68
C ASP A 7 -15.83 -7.25 21.50
N GLY A 8 -14.55 -7.61 21.56
CA GLY A 8 -13.51 -6.61 21.79
C GLY A 8 -13.56 -5.50 20.73
N PRO A 9 -12.93 -4.34 20.97
CA PRO A 9 -12.93 -3.25 20.01
C PRO A 9 -12.35 -3.71 18.66
N ARG A 10 -13.09 -3.50 17.57
CA ARG A 10 -12.65 -3.81 16.21
C ARG A 10 -11.85 -2.65 15.63
N VAL A 11 -10.60 -2.91 15.23
CA VAL A 11 -9.79 -1.94 14.49
C VAL A 11 -10.42 -1.73 13.10
N GLN A 12 -10.75 -0.48 12.78
CA GLN A 12 -11.29 -0.12 11.47
C GLN A 12 -10.17 -0.08 10.43
N ARG A 13 -10.44 -0.63 9.23
CA ARG A 13 -9.55 -0.51 8.08
C ARG A 13 -9.48 0.96 7.65
N ARG A 14 -8.28 1.49 7.47
CA ARG A 14 -8.02 2.83 6.95
C ARG A 14 -7.41 2.70 5.57
N GLU A 15 -8.08 3.28 4.59
CA GLU A 15 -7.63 3.29 3.21
C GLU A 15 -7.36 4.74 2.78
N LYS A 16 -6.37 4.95 1.94
CA LYS A 16 -6.01 6.29 1.46
C LYS A 16 -5.61 6.25 -0.01
N TRP A 17 -6.10 7.21 -0.78
CA TRP A 17 -5.57 7.51 -2.10
C TRP A 17 -4.31 8.36 -1.98
N ILE A 18 -3.25 7.93 -2.65
CA ILE A 18 -1.94 8.58 -2.71
C ILE A 18 -1.68 8.95 -4.16
N GLU A 19 -1.27 10.19 -4.39
CA GLU A 19 -0.77 10.66 -5.67
C GLU A 19 0.76 10.60 -5.69
N LEU A 20 1.31 10.07 -6.78
CA LEU A 20 2.75 10.04 -6.99
C LEU A 20 3.26 11.43 -7.42
N PRO A 21 4.41 11.88 -6.90
CA PRO A 21 5.01 13.15 -7.30
C PRO A 21 5.83 13.04 -8.59
N GLY A 22 6.25 14.18 -9.14
CA GLY A 22 7.22 14.25 -10.23
C GLY A 22 6.64 13.80 -11.58
N ASP A 23 7.41 12.98 -12.31
CA ASP A 23 7.06 12.52 -13.67
C ASP A 23 5.82 11.59 -13.69
N TYR A 24 5.40 11.10 -12.53
CA TYR A 24 4.17 10.33 -12.34
C TYR A 24 3.02 11.17 -11.76
N ALA A 25 3.04 12.49 -11.91
CA ALA A 25 1.92 13.34 -11.51
C ALA A 25 0.60 12.87 -12.16
N GLY A 26 -0.48 12.82 -11.38
CA GLY A 26 -1.76 12.25 -11.81
C GLY A 26 -1.90 10.73 -11.64
N PHE A 27 -0.80 9.99 -11.42
CA PHE A 27 -0.88 8.57 -11.05
C PHE A 27 -1.29 8.48 -9.58
N GLN A 28 -2.49 7.93 -9.35
CA GLN A 28 -3.02 7.73 -8.01
C GLN A 28 -3.25 6.24 -7.73
N PHE A 29 -2.94 5.81 -6.52
CA PHE A 29 -3.24 4.47 -6.04
C PHE A 29 -3.83 4.50 -4.63
N LYS A 30 -4.65 3.49 -4.33
CA LYS A 30 -5.31 3.32 -3.04
C LYS A 30 -4.55 2.31 -2.21
N VAL A 31 -4.28 2.64 -0.96
CA VAL A 31 -3.50 1.80 -0.05
C VAL A 31 -4.21 1.56 1.28
N TRP A 32 -4.05 0.36 1.83
CA TRP A 32 -4.43 0.04 3.21
C TRP A 32 -3.35 0.53 4.20
N VAL A 33 -3.47 1.77 4.69
CA VAL A 33 -2.42 2.41 5.50
C VAL A 33 -2.19 1.75 6.85
N ASN A 34 -3.24 1.25 7.52
CA ASN A 34 -3.11 0.58 8.82
C ASN A 34 -3.13 -0.96 8.70
N ALA A 35 -2.52 -1.48 7.64
CA ALA A 35 -2.38 -2.92 7.43
C ALA A 35 -1.64 -3.60 8.60
N PRO A 36 -1.89 -4.90 8.86
CA PRO A 36 -1.22 -5.66 9.90
C PRO A 36 0.30 -5.61 9.74
N THR A 37 1.03 -5.57 10.86
CA THR A 37 2.49 -5.55 10.88
C THR A 37 3.12 -6.66 10.02
N LYS A 38 2.50 -7.85 9.97
CA LYS A 38 2.95 -8.97 9.14
C LYS A 38 3.13 -8.58 7.66
N LEU A 39 2.18 -7.82 7.10
CA LEU A 39 2.26 -7.38 5.70
C LEU A 39 3.38 -6.35 5.49
N TRP A 40 3.58 -5.45 6.46
CA TRP A 40 4.70 -4.51 6.42
C TRP A 40 6.05 -5.20 6.55
N THR A 41 6.15 -6.23 7.38
CA THR A 41 7.34 -7.07 7.49
C THR A 41 7.63 -7.78 6.18
N MET A 42 6.61 -8.34 5.52
CA MET A 42 6.76 -8.95 4.19
C MET A 42 7.31 -7.95 3.17
N ILE A 43 6.70 -6.76 3.04
CA ILE A 43 7.17 -5.71 2.12
C ILE A 43 8.61 -5.29 2.45
N GLY A 44 8.95 -5.17 3.74
CA GLY A 44 10.31 -4.80 4.16
C GLY A 44 11.39 -5.78 3.70
N LYS A 45 11.04 -7.05 3.45
CA LYS A 45 11.95 -8.05 2.90
C LYS A 45 12.33 -7.80 1.43
N LEU A 46 11.56 -7.01 0.68
CA LEU A 46 11.94 -6.59 -0.68
C LEU A 46 13.28 -5.82 -0.72
N ALA A 47 13.66 -5.19 0.39
CA ALA A 47 14.92 -4.47 0.50
C ALA A 47 16.13 -5.38 0.77
N THR A 48 15.93 -6.69 0.93
CA THR A 48 16.98 -7.68 1.17
C THR A 48 17.24 -8.50 -0.08
N ASP A 49 18.51 -8.70 -0.43
CA ASP A 49 18.95 -9.25 -1.73
C ASP A 49 18.84 -10.78 -1.83
N GLU A 50 17.76 -11.36 -1.27
CA GLU A 50 17.49 -12.81 -1.30
C GLU A 50 16.25 -13.07 -2.18
N ALA A 51 16.37 -13.98 -3.15
CA ALA A 51 15.31 -14.25 -4.11
C ALA A 51 13.99 -14.72 -3.46
N GLU A 52 14.06 -15.50 -2.37
CA GLU A 52 12.87 -15.94 -1.61
C GLU A 52 12.14 -14.77 -0.94
N ASN A 53 12.87 -13.73 -0.53
CA ASN A 53 12.33 -12.52 0.09
C ASN A 53 11.57 -11.63 -0.90
N SER A 54 11.88 -11.75 -2.20
CA SER A 54 11.17 -11.04 -3.26
C SER A 54 9.71 -11.49 -3.40
N SER A 55 9.46 -12.81 -3.41
CA SER A 55 8.10 -13.36 -3.57
C SER A 55 7.17 -12.98 -2.42
N GLU A 56 7.63 -13.13 -1.17
CA GLU A 56 6.84 -12.74 0.00
C GLU A 56 6.55 -11.24 0.03
N GLY A 57 7.54 -10.43 -0.35
CA GLY A 57 7.40 -8.99 -0.43
C GLY A 57 6.35 -8.55 -1.45
N MET A 58 6.34 -9.19 -2.61
CA MET A 58 5.34 -8.94 -3.65
C MET A 58 3.92 -9.33 -3.21
N GLU A 59 3.78 -10.45 -2.50
CA GLU A 59 2.49 -10.85 -1.93
C GLU A 59 1.99 -9.83 -0.90
N GLY A 60 2.89 -9.28 -0.09
CA GLY A 60 2.56 -8.17 0.82
C GLY A 60 2.04 -6.92 0.08
N LEU A 61 2.67 -6.56 -1.04
CA LEU A 61 2.25 -5.42 -1.86
C LEU A 61 0.86 -5.62 -2.48
N LYS A 62 0.57 -6.79 -3.06
CA LYS A 62 -0.74 -7.12 -3.64
C LYS A 62 -1.89 -7.02 -2.65
N GLN A 63 -1.63 -7.22 -1.36
CA GLN A 63 -2.65 -7.11 -0.31
C GLN A 63 -2.83 -5.67 0.22
N ILE A 64 -1.79 -4.85 0.13
CA ILE A 64 -1.78 -3.48 0.68
C ILE A 64 -2.19 -2.45 -0.38
N ILE A 65 -1.78 -2.62 -1.63
CA ILE A 65 -2.19 -1.78 -2.76
C ILE A 65 -3.49 -2.33 -3.33
N LEU A 66 -4.55 -1.53 -3.24
CA LEU A 66 -5.92 -2.00 -3.46
C LEU A 66 -6.43 -1.68 -4.85
N GLU A 67 -6.01 -0.54 -5.41
CA GLU A 67 -6.55 0.01 -6.64
C GLU A 67 -5.59 1.08 -7.19
N HIS A 68 -5.66 1.35 -8.48
CA HIS A 68 -5.09 2.53 -9.13
C HIS A 68 -6.17 3.24 -9.97
N ASN A 69 -6.01 4.53 -10.26
CA ASN A 69 -7.00 5.35 -10.96
C ASN A 69 -7.07 5.11 -12.48
N GLY A 70 -6.98 3.84 -12.91
CA GLY A 70 -7.05 3.45 -14.33
C GLY A 70 -5.77 3.77 -15.11
N TRP A 71 -4.60 3.48 -14.53
CA TRP A 71 -3.30 3.69 -15.19
C TRP A 71 -3.25 2.95 -16.52
N ARG A 72 -2.48 3.52 -17.45
CA ARG A 72 -2.25 2.97 -18.77
C ARG A 72 -0.76 2.90 -19.07
N ASP A 73 -0.39 1.95 -19.92
CA ASP A 73 0.98 1.79 -20.41
C ASP A 73 1.30 2.79 -21.53
N PHE A 74 2.47 2.65 -22.14
CA PHE A 74 2.94 3.51 -23.23
C PHE A 74 2.13 3.37 -24.53
N ASP A 75 1.39 2.28 -24.68
CA ASP A 75 0.56 1.96 -25.84
C ASP A 75 -0.94 2.25 -25.58
N ASP A 76 -1.24 2.98 -24.50
CA ASP A 76 -2.59 3.31 -24.00
C ASP A 76 -3.42 2.10 -23.52
N ASN A 77 -2.82 0.93 -23.32
CA ASN A 77 -3.53 -0.21 -22.74
C ASN A 77 -3.70 -0.03 -21.23
N PRO A 78 -4.87 -0.39 -20.66
CA PRO A 78 -5.06 -0.32 -19.22
C PRO A 78 -4.20 -1.34 -18.50
N TYR A 79 -3.51 -0.91 -17.45
CA TYR A 79 -2.80 -1.83 -16.56
C TYR A 79 -3.80 -2.75 -15.83
N PRO A 80 -3.40 -4.01 -15.55
CA PRO A 80 -4.17 -4.93 -14.71
C PRO A 80 -4.36 -4.38 -13.29
N PRO A 81 -5.35 -4.86 -12.53
CA PRO A 81 -5.52 -4.48 -11.12
C PRO A 81 -4.25 -4.70 -10.28
N ALA A 82 -3.96 -3.79 -9.35
CA ALA A 82 -2.77 -3.85 -8.48
C ALA A 82 -2.67 -5.11 -7.58
N SER A 83 -3.79 -5.82 -7.39
CA SER A 83 -3.82 -7.11 -6.67
C SER A 83 -3.27 -8.28 -7.50
N GLU A 84 -3.11 -8.11 -8.81
CA GLU A 84 -2.68 -9.17 -9.73
C GLU A 84 -1.16 -9.16 -9.94
N THR A 85 -0.57 -10.33 -10.20
CA THR A 85 0.87 -10.43 -10.51
C THR A 85 1.22 -9.65 -11.77
N ALA A 86 0.38 -9.71 -12.80
CA ALA A 86 0.63 -9.07 -14.09
C ALA A 86 0.89 -7.57 -13.98
N PHE A 87 0.14 -6.86 -13.11
CA PHE A 87 0.40 -5.44 -12.83
C PHE A 87 1.86 -5.18 -12.44
N TRP A 88 2.40 -5.99 -11.54
CA TRP A 88 3.76 -5.81 -11.02
C TRP A 88 4.85 -6.29 -11.98
N GLU A 89 4.51 -7.13 -12.95
CA GLU A 89 5.42 -7.57 -14.02
C GLU A 89 5.45 -6.56 -15.19
N GLU A 90 4.36 -5.81 -15.40
CA GLU A 90 4.20 -4.89 -16.53
C GLU A 90 4.57 -3.44 -16.23
N ILE A 91 4.46 -2.98 -14.97
CA ILE A 91 4.86 -1.62 -14.62
C ILE A 91 6.39 -1.46 -14.67
N PRO A 92 6.90 -0.26 -15.02
CA PRO A 92 8.32 0.04 -14.90
C PRO A 92 8.83 -0.16 -13.47
N THR A 93 10.05 -0.69 -13.32
CA THR A 93 10.70 -0.89 -12.01
C THR A 93 10.76 0.40 -11.19
N GLU A 94 10.98 1.55 -11.86
CA GLU A 94 10.97 2.86 -11.22
C GLU A 94 9.59 3.20 -10.61
N LEU A 95 8.51 2.96 -11.36
CA LEU A 95 7.15 3.16 -10.89
C LEU A 95 6.82 2.28 -9.68
N ALA A 96 7.25 1.01 -9.70
CA ALA A 96 7.14 0.12 -8.55
C ALA A 96 7.89 0.69 -7.32
N GLY A 97 9.10 1.20 -7.52
CA GLY A 97 9.88 1.89 -6.49
C GLY A 97 9.17 3.11 -5.91
N CYS A 98 8.56 3.94 -6.76
CA CYS A 98 7.76 5.10 -6.34
C CYS A 98 6.57 4.69 -5.47
N ILE A 99 5.84 3.63 -5.84
CA ILE A 99 4.72 3.10 -5.03
C ILE A 99 5.19 2.68 -3.64
N ILE A 100 6.31 1.93 -3.57
CA ILE A 100 6.86 1.44 -2.31
C ILE A 100 7.25 2.62 -1.39
N ILE A 101 8.01 3.59 -1.91
CA ILE A 101 8.46 4.76 -1.15
C ILE A 101 7.27 5.61 -0.67
N ALA A 102 6.31 5.87 -1.56
CA ALA A 102 5.12 6.66 -1.23
C ALA A 102 4.27 5.97 -0.16
N THR A 103 4.11 4.64 -0.27
CA THR A 103 3.41 3.81 0.72
C THR A 103 4.09 3.84 2.09
N GLN A 104 5.41 3.63 2.14
CA GLN A 104 6.19 3.69 3.38
C GLN A 104 6.11 5.08 4.04
N THR A 105 6.18 6.13 3.23
CA THR A 105 6.04 7.53 3.69
C THR A 105 4.69 7.78 4.33
N GLU A 106 3.61 7.26 3.76
CA GLU A 106 2.26 7.40 4.31
C GLU A 106 2.04 6.57 5.57
N MET A 107 2.57 5.34 5.63
CA MET A 107 2.58 4.53 6.86
C MET A 107 3.28 5.26 8.01
N GLY A 108 4.43 5.91 7.72
CA GLY A 108 5.19 6.69 8.69
C GLY A 108 4.42 7.88 9.30
N LYS A 109 3.31 8.32 8.69
CA LYS A 109 2.46 9.40 9.22
C LYS A 109 1.46 8.93 10.28
N LEU A 110 1.19 7.61 10.38
CA LEU A 110 0.19 7.08 11.30
C LEU A 110 0.49 7.28 12.80
N PRO A 111 1.74 7.11 13.28
CA PRO A 111 2.08 7.41 14.68
C PRO A 111 1.73 8.86 15.07
N ASN A 112 1.87 9.79 14.13
CA ASN A 112 1.57 11.21 14.34
C ASN A 112 0.06 11.52 14.36
N SER A 113 -0.79 10.64 13.81
CA SER A 113 -2.25 10.76 13.88
C SER A 113 -2.85 10.39 15.24
N LEU A 114 -2.06 9.73 16.10
CA LEU A 114 -2.43 9.32 17.45
C LEU A 114 -1.86 10.24 18.54
N ALA A 115 -0.95 11.15 18.19
CA ALA A 115 -0.46 12.15 19.13
C ALA A 115 -1.63 13.07 19.54
N PRO A 116 -1.84 13.34 20.84
CA PRO A 116 -2.88 14.26 21.27
C PRO A 116 -2.63 15.62 20.63
N LYS A 117 -3.58 16.08 19.79
CA LYS A 117 -3.56 17.46 19.29
C LYS A 117 -3.60 18.37 20.52
N LYS A 118 -2.49 19.06 20.82
CA LYS A 118 -2.48 20.15 21.80
C LYS A 118 -3.59 21.12 21.37
N ARG A 119 -4.70 21.15 22.13
CA ARG A 119 -5.69 22.22 22.04
C ARG A 119 -4.95 23.50 22.39
N ARG A 120 -4.82 24.39 21.41
CA ARG A 120 -4.45 25.79 21.63
C ARG A 120 -5.72 26.58 21.79
#